data_AF-A0A9Q0DRM6-F1
#
_entry.id   AF-A0A9Q0DRM6-F1
#
_cell.length_a   1.000
_cell.length_b   1.000
_cell.length_c   1.000
_cell.angle_alpha   90.00
_cell.angle_beta   90.00
_cell.angle_gamma   90.00
#
_symmetry.space_group_name_H-M   'P 1'
#
loop_
_entity.id
_entity.type
_entity.pdbx_description
1 polymer ?
#
loop_
_entity_poly.entity_id
_entity_poly.type
_entity_poly.pdbx_seq_one_letter_code
_entity_poly.pdbx_strand_id
1 'polypeptide(L)'
;MRFKPTKSRSMVLRKGKVVDKFRFNIADTAIPSISEKPVKSLGKVFDCSLRDTTSIQSTCTELDGWLKSVDKSGLPGKFKAWVYQHGILPRILWPLLVYAVPISTVKTLERRDRPGVYQQEGRWDEFYIVPNRCCKERGQEEEEWTGGVVLLRTGPARR
;
A
#
# COMPACT_ATOMS: atom_id res chain seq x y z
N MET A 1 -28.53 -21.07 -3.89
CA MET A 1 -27.78 -19.92 -4.44
C MET A 1 -27.82 -19.98 -5.97
N ARG A 2 -28.05 -18.85 -6.67
CA ARG A 2 -28.07 -18.77 -8.14
C ARG A 2 -26.91 -17.91 -8.62
N PHE A 3 -26.01 -18.48 -9.44
CA PHE A 3 -24.90 -17.75 -10.03
C PHE A 3 -25.40 -16.76 -11.09
N LYS A 4 -24.85 -15.54 -11.05
CA LYS A 4 -25.16 -14.49 -12.03
C LYS A 4 -24.03 -14.45 -13.08
N PRO A 5 -24.26 -14.91 -14.32
CA PRO A 5 -23.20 -15.00 -15.33
C PRO A 5 -22.54 -13.64 -15.62
N THR A 6 -23.28 -12.54 -15.51
CA THR A 6 -22.77 -11.16 -15.67
C THR A 6 -21.74 -10.76 -14.61
N LYS A 7 -21.86 -11.27 -13.38
CA LYS A 7 -20.94 -10.96 -12.27
C LYS A 7 -19.80 -11.97 -12.16
N SER A 8 -19.96 -13.14 -12.77
CA SER A 8 -18.93 -14.16 -12.84
C SER A 8 -17.91 -13.84 -13.94
N ARG A 9 -16.68 -14.33 -13.76
CA ARG A 9 -15.65 -14.37 -14.80
C ARG A 9 -14.99 -15.74 -14.81
N SER A 10 -14.52 -16.13 -15.99
CA SER A 10 -13.82 -17.39 -16.18
C SER A 10 -12.40 -17.17 -16.71
N MET A 11 -11.50 -18.07 -16.33
CA MET A 11 -10.14 -18.15 -16.88
C MET A 11 -9.75 -19.62 -16.93
N VAL A 12 -9.23 -20.07 -18.07
CA VAL A 12 -8.76 -21.44 -18.25
C VAL A 12 -7.24 -21.47 -18.32
N LEU A 13 -6.64 -22.27 -17.45
CA LEU A 13 -5.20 -22.48 -17.38
C LEU A 13 -4.89 -23.91 -17.84
N ARG A 14 -4.07 -24.05 -18.88
CA ARG A 14 -3.55 -25.33 -19.37
C ARG A 14 -2.03 -25.28 -19.37
N LYS A 15 -1.38 -26.15 -18.59
CA LYS A 15 0.09 -26.19 -18.43
C LYS A 15 0.69 -24.80 -18.10
N GLY A 16 0.04 -24.05 -17.20
CA GLY A 16 0.48 -22.71 -16.77
C GLY A 16 0.25 -21.59 -17.79
N LYS A 17 -0.33 -21.87 -18.96
CA LYS A 17 -0.68 -20.85 -19.96
C LYS A 17 -2.18 -20.58 -19.93
N VAL A 18 -2.54 -19.30 -20.06
CA VAL A 18 -3.92 -18.87 -20.22
C VAL A 18 -4.40 -19.26 -21.62
N VAL A 19 -5.55 -19.94 -21.69
CA VAL A 19 -6.15 -20.41 -22.95
C VAL A 19 -7.59 -19.89 -23.03
N ASP A 20 -7.86 -18.98 -23.97
CA ASP A 20 -9.20 -18.36 -24.14
C ASP A 20 -10.13 -19.17 -25.08
N LYS A 21 -9.74 -20.40 -25.43
CA LYS A 21 -10.50 -21.26 -26.36
C LYS A 21 -11.77 -21.85 -25.76
N PHE A 22 -11.88 -21.88 -24.43
CA PHE A 22 -13.00 -22.52 -23.73
C PHE A 22 -13.92 -21.44 -23.14
N ARG A 23 -15.19 -21.46 -23.55
CA ARG A 23 -16.23 -20.58 -23.01
C ARG A 23 -17.16 -21.39 -22.12
N PHE A 24 -17.49 -20.85 -20.94
CA PHE A 24 -18.43 -21.46 -20.02
C PHE A 24 -19.79 -20.78 -20.16
N ASN A 25 -20.85 -21.57 -20.23
CA ASN A 25 -22.22 -21.08 -20.33
C ASN A 25 -23.00 -21.49 -19.07
N ILE A 26 -23.79 -20.57 -18.52
CA ILE A 26 -24.76 -20.85 -17.46
C ILE A 26 -26.12 -20.40 -17.97
N ALA A 27 -27.09 -21.31 -18.01
CA ALA A 27 -28.47 -21.03 -18.46
C ALA A 27 -28.48 -20.20 -19.76
N ASP A 28 -27.80 -20.71 -20.78
CA ASP A 28 -27.66 -20.14 -22.13
C ASP A 28 -26.94 -18.79 -22.23
N THR A 29 -26.42 -18.26 -21.11
CA THR A 29 -25.61 -17.04 -21.10
C THR A 29 -24.13 -17.37 -20.93
N ALA A 30 -23.30 -16.91 -21.87
CA ALA A 30 -21.85 -17.07 -21.79
C ALA A 30 -21.25 -16.20 -20.68
N ILE A 31 -20.41 -16.80 -19.83
CA ILE A 31 -19.63 -16.09 -18.83
C ILE A 31 -18.46 -15.41 -19.55
N PRO A 32 -18.31 -14.08 -19.46
CA PRO A 32 -17.18 -13.40 -20.08
C PRO A 32 -15.86 -13.82 -19.41
N SER A 33 -14.80 -13.90 -20.21
CA SER A 33 -13.47 -14.26 -19.70
C SER A 33 -12.82 -13.08 -18.99
N ILE A 34 -11.87 -13.36 -18.08
CA ILE A 34 -11.06 -12.34 -17.41
C ILE A 34 -10.25 -11.53 -18.44
N SER A 35 -9.88 -12.13 -19.58
CA SER A 35 -9.17 -11.43 -20.66
C SER A 35 -10.03 -10.40 -21.37
N GLU A 36 -11.33 -10.67 -21.55
CA GLU A 36 -12.25 -9.74 -22.21
C GLU A 36 -12.68 -8.61 -21.25
N LYS A 37 -13.01 -8.98 -20.00
CA LYS A 37 -13.48 -8.05 -18.98
C LYS A 37 -12.77 -8.33 -17.65
N PRO A 38 -11.68 -7.60 -17.34
CA PRO A 38 -10.95 -7.80 -16.09
C PRO A 38 -11.84 -7.52 -14.87
N VAL A 39 -11.53 -8.20 -13.77
CA VAL A 39 -12.31 -8.09 -12.53
C VAL A 39 -11.68 -7.02 -11.64
N LYS A 40 -12.51 -6.15 -11.08
CA LYS A 40 -12.11 -5.28 -9.98
C LYS A 40 -12.72 -5.77 -8.68
N SER A 41 -11.91 -5.97 -7.66
CA SER A 41 -12.38 -6.32 -6.31
C SER A 41 -11.49 -5.68 -5.25
N LEU A 42 -12.09 -5.01 -4.27
CA LEU A 42 -11.38 -4.39 -3.15
C LEU A 42 -10.25 -3.42 -3.59
N GLY A 43 -10.42 -2.75 -4.73
CA GLY A 43 -9.39 -1.87 -5.30
C GLY A 43 -8.28 -2.59 -6.08
N LYS A 44 -8.28 -3.93 -6.10
CA LYS A 44 -7.40 -4.74 -6.95
C LYS A 44 -8.03 -4.97 -8.31
N VAL A 45 -7.24 -4.87 -9.37
CA VAL A 45 -7.63 -5.27 -10.73
C VAL A 45 -6.95 -6.60 -11.05
N PHE A 46 -7.74 -7.59 -11.46
CA PHE A 46 -7.25 -8.88 -11.92
C PHE A 46 -7.36 -8.97 -13.43
N ASP A 47 -6.20 -8.92 -14.08
CA ASP A 47 -6.04 -9.11 -15.52
C ASP A 47 -5.65 -10.55 -15.85
N CYS A 48 -5.65 -10.89 -17.14
CA CYS A 48 -5.29 -12.23 -17.62
C CYS A 48 -3.88 -12.68 -17.19
N SER A 49 -2.95 -11.74 -16.97
CA SER A 49 -1.59 -12.06 -16.54
C SER A 49 -1.51 -12.46 -15.07
N LEU A 50 -2.54 -12.17 -14.26
CA LEU A 50 -2.57 -12.35 -12.80
C LEU A 50 -1.37 -11.72 -12.05
N ARG A 51 -0.57 -10.90 -12.74
CA ARG A 51 0.58 -10.21 -12.15
C ARG A 51 0.16 -8.82 -11.71
N ASP A 52 0.63 -8.45 -10.53
CA ASP A 52 0.38 -7.16 -9.92
C ASP A 52 1.38 -6.07 -10.37
N THR A 53 2.29 -6.40 -11.29
CA THR A 53 3.44 -5.55 -11.65
C THR A 53 3.02 -4.20 -12.23
N THR A 54 1.97 -4.17 -13.05
CA THR A 54 1.47 -2.94 -13.68
C THR A 54 0.87 -2.00 -12.64
N SER A 55 0.05 -2.53 -11.72
CA SER A 55 -0.55 -1.77 -10.62
C SER A 55 0.50 -1.24 -9.63
N ILE A 56 1.51 -2.05 -9.33
CA ILE A 56 2.63 -1.62 -8.47
C ILE A 56 3.40 -0.47 -9.13
N GLN A 57 3.68 -0.57 -10.44
CA GLN A 57 4.35 0.50 -11.18
C GLN A 57 3.54 1.79 -11.21
N SER A 58 2.22 1.71 -11.46
CA SER A 58 1.37 2.91 -11.43
C SER A 58 1.38 3.57 -10.05
N THR A 59 1.29 2.80 -8.96
CA THR A 59 1.37 3.36 -7.60
C THR A 59 2.73 4.01 -7.34
N CYS A 60 3.83 3.44 -7.83
CA CYS A 60 5.15 4.07 -7.72
C CYS A 60 5.20 5.42 -8.45
N THR A 61 4.62 5.50 -9.66
CA THR A 61 4.59 6.76 -10.44
C THR A 61 3.70 7.82 -9.80
N GLU A 62 2.58 7.43 -9.20
CA GLU A 62 1.70 8.33 -8.46
C GLU A 62 2.41 8.87 -7.21
N LEU A 63 3.11 8.00 -6.48
CA LEU A 63 3.92 8.41 -5.34
C LEU A 63 4.99 9.43 -5.74
N ASP A 64 5.75 9.15 -6.78
CA ASP A 64 6.76 10.09 -7.30
C ASP A 64 6.13 11.44 -7.67
N GLY A 65 4.89 11.43 -8.19
CA GLY A 65 4.10 12.63 -8.46
C GLY A 65 3.70 13.40 -7.20
N TRP A 66 3.20 12.70 -6.19
CA TRP A 66 2.82 13.31 -4.90
C TRP A 66 4.04 13.89 -4.19
N LEU A 67 5.15 13.17 -4.15
CA LEU A 67 6.40 13.62 -3.54
C LEU A 67 6.92 14.90 -4.21
N LYS A 68 6.93 14.95 -5.54
CA LYS A 68 7.30 16.16 -6.31
C LYS A 68 6.35 17.34 -6.05
N SER A 69 5.06 17.07 -5.89
CA SER A 69 4.07 18.12 -5.61
C SER A 69 4.25 18.70 -4.20
N VAL A 70 4.48 17.86 -3.20
CA VAL A 70 4.77 18.30 -1.83
C VAL A 70 6.08 19.07 -1.78
N ASP A 71 7.10 18.66 -2.52
CA ASP A 71 8.36 19.39 -2.49
C ASP A 71 8.25 20.80 -3.09
N LYS A 72 7.51 20.93 -4.21
CA LYS A 72 7.25 22.20 -4.90
C LYS A 72 6.25 23.13 -4.20
N SER A 73 5.55 22.66 -3.18
CA SER A 73 4.49 23.42 -2.49
C SER A 73 4.97 24.65 -1.71
N GLY A 74 6.29 24.83 -1.55
CA GLY A 74 6.86 25.93 -0.76
C GLY A 74 6.56 25.86 0.75
N LEU A 75 5.99 24.75 1.23
CA LEU A 75 5.60 24.57 2.63
C LEU A 75 6.82 24.49 3.56
N PRO A 76 6.73 25.05 4.79
CA PRO A 76 7.74 24.84 5.83
C PRO A 76 7.92 23.34 6.13
N GLY A 77 9.15 22.94 6.48
CA GLY A 77 9.51 21.52 6.64
C GLY A 77 8.59 20.72 7.59
N LYS A 78 8.08 21.36 8.65
CA LYS A 78 7.13 20.74 9.60
C LYS A 78 5.81 20.33 8.94
N PHE A 79 5.28 21.16 8.05
CA PHE A 79 4.05 20.86 7.32
C PHE A 79 4.29 19.82 6.22
N LYS A 80 5.46 19.83 5.57
CA LYS A 80 5.85 18.75 4.64
C LYS A 80 5.88 17.39 5.37
N ALA A 81 6.52 17.32 6.54
CA ALA A 81 6.56 16.11 7.38
C ALA A 81 5.15 15.62 7.77
N TRP A 82 4.27 16.54 8.15
CA TRP A 82 2.87 16.22 8.46
C TRP A 82 2.13 15.65 7.25
N VAL A 83 2.31 16.23 6.06
CA VAL A 83 1.71 15.73 4.81
C VAL A 83 2.24 14.34 4.44
N TYR A 84 3.51 14.05 4.67
CA TYR A 84 4.05 12.70 4.47
C TYR A 84 3.37 11.67 5.38
N GLN A 85 3.27 11.96 6.68
CA GLN A 85 2.71 11.05 7.68
C GLN A 85 1.19 10.84 7.54
N HIS A 86 0.43 11.92 7.36
CA HIS A 86 -1.03 11.86 7.40
C HIS A 86 -1.69 11.91 6.01
N GLY A 87 -0.96 12.31 4.97
CA GLY A 87 -1.48 12.38 3.60
C GLY A 87 -1.00 11.23 2.74
N ILE A 88 0.32 11.13 2.57
CA ILE A 88 0.95 10.22 1.59
C ILE A 88 1.01 8.78 2.12
N LEU A 89 1.48 8.59 3.37
CA LEU A 89 1.63 7.26 3.97
C LEU A 89 0.34 6.41 3.98
N PRO A 90 -0.83 6.91 4.44
CA PRO A 90 -2.06 6.11 4.42
C PRO A 90 -2.52 5.73 3.01
N ARG A 91 -2.19 6.54 1.99
CA ARG A 91 -2.54 6.25 0.59
C ARG A 91 -1.68 5.15 -0.02
N ILE A 92 -0.41 5.03 0.38
CA ILE A 92 0.50 3.95 -0.06
C ILE A 92 0.22 2.66 0.71
N LEU A 93 -0.20 2.76 1.98
CA LEU A 93 -0.44 1.59 2.81
C LEU A 93 -1.50 0.64 2.22
N TRP A 94 -2.56 1.20 1.63
CA TRP A 94 -3.62 0.41 1.00
C TRP A 94 -3.13 -0.46 -0.17
N PRO A 95 -2.45 0.06 -1.21
CA PRO A 95 -1.91 -0.76 -2.28
C PRO A 95 -0.82 -1.74 -1.80
N LEU A 96 -0.03 -1.40 -0.78
CA LEU A 96 0.92 -2.35 -0.17
C LEU A 96 0.23 -3.54 0.49
N LEU A 97 -0.98 -3.35 1.02
CA LEU A 97 -1.77 -4.41 1.66
C LEU A 97 -2.53 -5.26 0.64
N VAL A 98 -3.03 -4.62 -0.43
CA VAL A 98 -3.87 -5.27 -1.46
C VAL A 98 -3.04 -6.06 -2.49
N TYR A 99 -1.84 -5.58 -2.82
CA TYR A 99 -0.95 -6.23 -3.80
C TYR A 99 0.15 -7.03 -3.13
N ALA A 100 0.57 -8.12 -3.77
CA ALA A 100 1.74 -8.88 -3.31
C ALA A 100 3.02 -8.13 -3.74
N VAL A 101 3.38 -7.09 -2.99
CA VAL A 101 4.56 -6.27 -3.29
C VAL A 101 5.82 -6.95 -2.75
N PRO A 102 6.83 -7.22 -3.60
CA PRO A 102 8.08 -7.79 -3.11
C PRO A 102 8.82 -6.77 -2.26
N ILE A 103 9.49 -7.24 -1.21
CA ILE A 103 10.24 -6.41 -0.26
C ILE A 103 11.31 -5.56 -0.97
N SER A 104 11.86 -6.03 -2.11
CA SER A 104 12.80 -5.27 -2.93
C SER A 104 12.21 -3.97 -3.48
N THR A 105 10.94 -3.99 -3.91
CA THR A 105 10.25 -2.80 -4.40
C THR A 105 9.98 -1.83 -3.25
N VAL A 106 9.55 -2.33 -2.09
CA VAL A 106 9.33 -1.51 -0.88
C VAL A 106 10.64 -0.81 -0.45
N LYS A 107 11.76 -1.54 -0.41
CA LYS A 107 13.08 -0.95 -0.12
C LYS A 107 13.49 0.13 -1.12
N THR A 108 13.10 -0.03 -2.38
CA THR A 108 13.39 0.97 -3.42
C THR A 108 12.55 2.22 -3.22
N LEU A 109 11.28 2.05 -2.83
CA LEU A 109 10.37 3.15 -2.47
C LEU A 109 10.89 3.92 -1.25
N GLU A 110 11.28 3.22 -0.18
CA GLU A 110 11.83 3.83 1.03
C GLU A 110 13.06 4.69 0.75
N ARG A 111 13.95 4.25 -0.15
CA ARG A 111 15.12 5.04 -0.57
C ARG A 111 14.75 6.31 -1.35
N ARG A 112 13.63 6.30 -2.08
CA ARG A 112 13.14 7.48 -2.83
C ARG A 112 12.41 8.46 -1.93
N ASP A 113 11.66 7.95 -0.98
CA ASP A 113 10.89 8.72 0.01
C ASP A 113 11.76 9.28 1.13
N ARG A 114 13.08 9.05 1.09
CA ARG A 114 14.07 9.73 1.92
C ARG A 114 14.54 10.99 1.17
N PRO A 115 13.82 12.13 1.27
CA PRO A 115 14.33 13.36 0.70
C PRO A 115 15.66 13.69 1.38
N GLY A 116 16.59 14.31 0.65
CA GLY A 116 17.86 14.84 1.17
C GLY A 116 17.71 15.97 2.20
N VAL A 117 16.61 15.98 2.97
CA VAL A 117 16.28 16.92 4.06
C VAL A 117 16.94 16.46 5.39
N TYR A 118 17.68 15.35 5.39
CA TYR A 118 18.39 14.82 6.56
C TYR A 118 19.82 15.38 6.75
N GLN A 119 20.16 16.56 6.24
CA GLN A 119 21.53 17.11 6.39
C GLN A 119 21.60 18.45 7.15
N GLN A 120 20.50 19.10 7.52
CA GLN A 120 20.59 20.42 8.22
C GLN A 120 20.12 20.45 9.67
N GLU A 121 19.47 19.41 10.20
CA GLU A 121 19.12 19.38 11.62
C GLU A 121 19.53 18.01 12.18
N GLY A 122 20.75 17.93 12.71
CA GLY A 122 21.31 16.72 13.30
C GLY A 122 20.61 16.34 14.59
N ARG A 123 19.43 15.71 14.52
CA ARG A 123 18.83 14.93 15.61
C ARG A 123 17.60 14.14 15.16
N TRP A 124 17.77 13.12 14.33
CA TRP A 124 16.76 12.06 14.15
C TRP A 124 17.46 10.74 13.80
N ASP A 125 18.29 10.26 14.74
CA ASP A 125 18.77 8.88 14.66
C ASP A 125 17.62 7.92 15.06
N GLU A 126 17.37 6.97 14.14
CA GLU A 126 16.50 5.78 14.24
C GLU A 126 14.98 5.96 14.31
N PHE A 127 14.37 6.17 13.13
CA PHE A 127 12.99 5.76 12.88
C PHE A 127 12.97 4.41 12.18
N TYR A 128 12.66 3.33 12.90
CA TYR A 128 12.25 2.06 12.31
C TYR A 128 10.73 1.93 12.41
N ILE A 129 10.08 1.52 11.32
CA ILE A 129 8.71 1.02 11.36
C ILE A 129 8.75 -0.34 12.05
N VAL A 130 8.39 -0.40 13.33
CA VAL A 130 8.24 -1.68 14.06
C VAL A 130 6.77 -2.11 14.00
N PRO A 131 6.44 -3.22 13.32
CA PRO A 131 5.10 -3.78 13.40
C PRO A 131 4.97 -4.62 14.68
N ASN A 132 3.93 -4.31 15.46
CA ASN A 132 3.38 -5.15 16.54
C ASN A 132 4.40 -5.72 17.55
N ARG A 133 4.71 -4.96 18.60
CA ARG A 133 5.06 -5.57 19.90
C ARG A 133 4.49 -4.75 21.05
N CYS A 134 3.62 -5.41 21.82
CA CYS A 134 3.01 -4.91 23.05
C CYS A 134 4.07 -4.91 24.16
N CYS A 135 4.51 -3.74 24.61
CA CYS A 135 5.34 -3.61 25.82
C CYS A 135 4.47 -3.03 26.93
N LYS A 136 4.36 -3.77 28.03
CA LYS A 136 3.60 -3.45 29.24
C LYS A 136 4.56 -2.86 30.27
N GLU A 137 4.38 -1.60 30.67
CA GLU A 137 5.02 -1.06 31.87
C GLU A 137 4.07 -0.23 32.73
N ARG A 138 4.36 -0.27 34.03
CA ARG A 138 3.53 0.05 35.19
C ARG A 138 3.56 1.54 35.53
N GLY A 139 2.40 2.05 35.96
CA GLY A 139 2.29 3.16 36.91
C GLY A 139 1.74 4.47 36.34
N GLN A 140 0.42 4.67 36.53
CA GLN A 140 -0.37 5.93 36.67
C GLN A 140 -0.08 7.04 35.65
N GLU A 141 -1.00 7.42 34.75
CA GLU A 141 -2.36 7.91 35.00
C GLU A 141 -3.25 7.59 33.78
N GLU A 142 -4.51 7.22 34.02
CA GLU A 142 -5.50 6.84 33.02
C GLU A 142 -5.85 8.04 32.12
N GLU A 143 -5.36 8.04 30.88
CA GLU A 143 -6.09 8.67 29.78
C GLU A 143 -6.38 7.62 28.71
N GLU A 144 -7.67 7.37 28.56
CA GLU A 144 -8.31 6.49 27.60
C GLU A 144 -8.00 6.97 26.17
N TRP A 145 -7.13 6.25 25.45
CA TRP A 145 -6.95 6.44 24.02
C TRP A 145 -7.03 5.11 23.29
N THR A 146 -8.06 5.01 22.45
CA THR A 146 -8.32 3.93 21.51
C THR A 146 -7.19 3.83 20.48
N GLY A 147 -6.45 2.71 20.53
CA GLY A 147 -5.76 2.11 19.38
C GLY A 147 -4.93 3.03 18.49
N GLY A 148 -4.11 3.91 19.07
CA GLY A 148 -3.17 4.79 18.36
C GLY A 148 -1.70 4.42 18.63
N VAL A 149 -0.84 4.61 17.64
CA VAL A 149 0.62 4.52 17.77
C VAL A 149 1.08 5.47 18.90
N VAL A 150 1.58 4.91 20.00
CA VAL A 150 2.09 5.69 21.12
C VAL A 150 3.54 6.11 20.81
N LEU A 151 3.76 7.41 20.64
CA LEU A 151 5.09 8.02 20.64
C LEU A 151 5.55 8.20 22.11
N LEU A 152 6.31 7.24 22.63
CA LEU A 152 6.95 7.40 23.94
C LEU A 152 8.19 8.30 23.82
N ARG A 153 8.17 9.42 24.54
CA ARG A 153 9.37 10.23 24.82
C ARG A 153 10.18 9.55 25.94
N THR A 154 11.20 8.78 25.60
CA THR A 154 12.30 8.54 26.54
C THR A 154 13.39 9.56 26.25
N GLY A 155 13.36 10.69 26.95
CA GLY A 155 14.49 11.63 26.96
C GLY A 155 15.70 10.98 27.64
N PRO A 156 16.94 11.42 27.31
CA PRO A 156 18.13 10.88 27.94
C PRO A 156 18.13 11.19 29.44
N ALA A 157 18.39 10.17 30.26
CA ALA A 157 18.71 10.37 31.67
C ALA A 157 19.97 11.24 31.75
N ARG A 158 19.83 12.45 32.31
CA ARG A 158 20.99 13.25 32.71
C ARG A 158 21.82 12.45 33.71
N ARG A 159 23.08 12.20 33.37
CA ARG A 159 24.21 12.31 34.29
C ARG A 159 25.38 12.92 33.55
#